data_AF-A0A1T1H7I4-F1
#
_entry.id   AF-A0A1T1H7I4-F1
#
_cell.length_a   1.000
_cell.length_b   1.000
_cell.length_c   1.000
_cell.angle_alpha   90.00
_cell.angle_beta   90.00
_cell.angle_gamma   90.00
#
_symmetry.space_group_name_H-M   'P 1'
#
loop_
_entity.id
_entity.type
_entity.pdbx_description
1 polymer ?
#
loop_
_entity_poly.entity_id
_entity_poly.type
_entity_poly.pdbx_seq_one_letter_code
_entity_poly.pdbx_strand_id
1 'polypeptide(L)'
;CKIDMVARAWKWCQENDFDFVITGEVIGQRPKSQRKETMPLIARESQVQDRLLRPLCAKHLPETLPERDGWVSSDALYDFHGRNRKPQIALAKSLGIDEWSQPAGGCCFLTDESYSKKLQDLWDARGERRYELDDIMLLKVGRHIRPASNYKLIV
;
A
#
# COMPACT_ATOMS: atom_id res chain seq x y z
N CYS A 1 6.12 -1.17 -5.26
CA CYS A 1 4.99 -1.61 -4.42
C CYS A 1 3.65 -1.05 -4.87
N LYS A 2 3.38 0.26 -4.72
CA LYS A 2 2.03 0.79 -4.94
C LYS A 2 1.50 0.58 -6.37
N ILE A 3 2.33 0.83 -7.38
CA ILE A 3 2.00 0.56 -8.79
C ILE A 3 1.61 -0.92 -8.98
N ASP A 4 2.45 -1.85 -8.53
CA ASP A 4 2.19 -3.30 -8.61
C ASP A 4 0.90 -3.71 -7.87
N MET A 5 0.65 -3.18 -6.67
CA MET A 5 -0.59 -3.46 -5.93
C MET A 5 -1.83 -3.00 -6.69
N VAL A 6 -1.80 -1.79 -7.26
CA VAL A 6 -2.92 -1.27 -8.05
C VAL A 6 -3.06 -2.04 -9.37
N ALA A 7 -1.96 -2.43 -10.02
CA ALA A 7 -1.99 -3.22 -11.25
C ALA A 7 -2.61 -4.60 -11.01
N ARG A 8 -2.29 -5.26 -9.88
CA ARG A 8 -2.93 -6.53 -9.48
C ARG A 8 -4.40 -6.36 -9.16
N ALA A 9 -4.75 -5.30 -8.43
CA ALA A 9 -6.15 -4.98 -8.15
C ALA A 9 -6.94 -4.71 -9.44
N TRP A 10 -6.34 -4.01 -10.39
CA TRP A 10 -6.95 -3.73 -11.70
C TRP A 10 -7.12 -5.01 -12.53
N LYS A 11 -6.11 -5.86 -12.59
CA LYS A 11 -6.23 -7.17 -13.23
C LYS A 11 -7.38 -7.99 -12.63
N TRP A 12 -7.44 -8.07 -11.29
CA TRP A 12 -8.51 -8.78 -10.59
C TRP A 12 -9.89 -8.15 -10.86
N CYS A 13 -9.98 -6.82 -10.89
CA CYS A 13 -11.18 -6.06 -11.25
C CYS A 13 -11.70 -6.49 -12.63
N GLN A 14 -10.83 -6.57 -13.64
CA GLN A 14 -11.18 -7.00 -14.99
C GLN A 14 -11.59 -8.48 -15.06
N GLU A 15 -10.93 -9.35 -14.31
CA GLU A 15 -11.23 -10.79 -14.26
C GLU A 15 -12.56 -11.11 -13.57
N ASN A 16 -13.11 -10.17 -12.80
CA ASN A 16 -14.33 -10.36 -12.02
C ASN A 16 -15.44 -9.34 -12.40
N ASP A 17 -15.35 -8.74 -13.59
CA ASP A 17 -16.36 -7.85 -14.15
C ASP A 17 -16.71 -6.63 -13.26
N PHE A 18 -15.71 -6.06 -12.59
CA PHE A 18 -15.85 -4.79 -11.86
C PHE A 18 -15.38 -3.61 -12.71
N ASP A 19 -16.02 -2.45 -12.51
CA ASP A 19 -15.83 -1.29 -13.38
C ASP A 19 -14.61 -0.42 -13.04
N PHE A 20 -14.23 -0.31 -11.77
CA PHE A 20 -13.16 0.60 -11.32
C PHE A 20 -12.57 0.20 -9.97
N VAL A 21 -11.42 0.77 -9.63
CA VAL A 21 -10.68 0.52 -8.38
C VAL A 21 -10.76 1.76 -7.48
N ILE A 22 -10.99 1.53 -6.19
CA ILE A 22 -10.93 2.59 -5.17
C ILE A 22 -9.69 2.48 -4.30
N THR A 23 -9.18 3.62 -3.82
CA THR A 23 -8.15 3.66 -2.78
C THR A 23 -8.42 4.77 -1.77
N GLY A 24 -8.09 4.53 -0.49
CA GLY A 24 -8.15 5.52 0.58
C GLY A 24 -6.93 6.46 0.63
N GLU A 25 -6.31 6.76 -0.51
CA GLU A 25 -5.16 7.66 -0.55
C GLU A 25 -5.60 9.11 -0.41
N VAL A 26 -4.77 9.92 0.25
CA VAL A 26 -5.00 11.37 0.39
C VAL A 26 -3.75 12.12 -0.05
N ILE A 27 -3.94 13.14 -0.88
CA ILE A 27 -2.84 13.98 -1.39
C ILE A 27 -2.12 14.63 -0.21
N GLY A 28 -0.79 14.52 -0.18
CA GLY A 28 0.08 15.10 0.85
C GLY A 28 0.11 14.33 2.17
N GLN A 29 -0.65 13.23 2.30
CA GLN A 29 -0.77 12.50 3.56
C GLN A 29 0.48 11.68 3.90
N ARG A 30 1.14 11.11 2.89
CA ARG A 30 2.45 10.45 3.01
C ARG A 30 3.49 11.20 2.17
N PRO A 31 4.55 11.75 2.78
CA PRO A 31 5.49 12.66 2.11
C PRO A 31 6.26 12.02 0.97
N LYS A 32 6.50 10.70 1.02
CA LYS A 32 7.27 9.98 -0.01
C LYS A 32 6.42 9.46 -1.17
N SER A 33 5.16 9.10 -0.94
CA SER A 33 4.37 8.31 -1.89
C SER A 33 3.07 8.96 -2.37
N GLN A 34 2.54 9.93 -1.63
CA GLN A 34 1.24 10.56 -1.91
C GLN A 34 1.39 12.02 -2.29
N ARG A 35 2.41 12.34 -3.11
CA ARG A 35 2.61 13.69 -3.63
C ARG A 35 1.69 13.93 -4.83
N LYS A 36 1.30 15.19 -5.08
CA LYS A 36 0.44 15.55 -6.22
C LYS A 36 1.03 15.05 -7.54
N GLU A 37 2.35 15.17 -7.70
CA GLU A 37 3.09 14.73 -8.89
C GLU A 37 3.14 13.21 -9.06
N THR A 38 3.09 12.44 -7.98
CA THR A 38 3.20 10.97 -8.03
C THR A 38 1.86 10.26 -8.23
N MET A 39 0.73 10.94 -7.95
CA MET A 39 -0.61 10.35 -8.10
C MET A 39 -0.94 9.95 -9.57
N PRO A 40 -0.67 10.79 -10.59
CA PRO A 40 -0.89 10.41 -11.99
C PRO A 40 -0.01 9.25 -12.42
N LEU A 41 1.23 9.19 -11.91
CA LEU A 41 2.17 8.12 -12.20
C LEU A 41 1.63 6.76 -11.74
N ILE A 42 1.02 6.68 -10.55
CA ILE A 42 0.43 5.42 -10.07
C ILE A 42 -0.67 4.94 -11.02
N ALA A 43 -1.59 5.83 -11.41
CA ALA A 43 -2.70 5.49 -12.30
C ALA A 43 -2.20 5.02 -13.69
N ARG A 44 -1.23 5.76 -14.26
CA ARG A 44 -0.67 5.47 -15.58
C ARG A 44 0.11 4.15 -15.62
N GLU A 45 1.04 3.97 -14.68
CA GLU A 45 1.95 2.81 -14.66
C GLU A 45 1.26 1.52 -14.21
N SER A 46 0.12 1.62 -13.50
CA SER A 46 -0.70 0.45 -13.16
C SER A 46 -1.78 0.13 -14.21
N GLN A 47 -1.81 0.88 -15.32
CA GLN A 47 -2.76 0.71 -16.44
C GLN A 47 -4.25 0.93 -16.10
N VAL A 48 -4.57 1.27 -14.85
CA VAL A 48 -5.94 1.57 -14.39
C VAL A 48 -6.43 2.95 -14.89
N GLN A 49 -5.50 3.86 -15.21
CA GLN A 49 -5.81 5.21 -15.73
C GLN A 49 -6.86 5.96 -14.88
N ASP A 50 -7.89 6.49 -15.51
CA ASP A 50 -8.98 7.24 -14.91
C ASP A 50 -10.06 6.34 -14.27
N ARG A 51 -9.81 5.03 -14.13
CA ARG A 51 -10.64 4.10 -13.34
C ARG A 51 -10.10 3.90 -11.91
N LEU A 52 -9.22 4.79 -11.45
CA LEU A 52 -8.71 4.78 -10.08
C LEU A 52 -9.27 5.95 -9.27
N LEU A 53 -10.37 5.69 -8.56
CA LEU A 53 -11.04 6.67 -7.73
C LEU A 53 -10.35 6.79 -6.35
N ARG A 54 -10.23 8.03 -5.86
CA ARG A 54 -9.66 8.35 -4.54
C ARG A 54 -10.67 9.16 -3.72
N PRO A 55 -11.67 8.51 -3.11
CA PRO A 55 -12.85 9.20 -2.58
C PRO A 55 -12.53 10.26 -1.51
N LEU A 56 -11.45 10.06 -0.77
CA LEU A 56 -11.05 10.95 0.33
C LEU A 56 -10.47 12.29 -0.15
N CYS A 57 -9.96 12.37 -1.39
CA CYS A 57 -9.34 13.59 -1.92
C CYS A 57 -9.73 13.88 -3.37
N ALA A 58 -10.88 13.36 -3.83
CA ALA A 58 -11.28 13.42 -5.23
C ALA A 58 -11.45 14.87 -5.71
N LYS A 59 -11.95 15.76 -4.85
CA LYS A 59 -12.15 17.20 -5.12
C LYS A 59 -10.86 17.97 -5.47
N HIS A 60 -9.69 17.35 -5.28
CA HIS A 60 -8.36 17.92 -5.63
C HIS A 60 -7.71 17.26 -6.85
N LEU A 61 -8.41 16.37 -7.54
CA LEU A 61 -7.92 15.60 -8.68
C LEU A 61 -8.82 15.82 -9.91
N PRO A 62 -8.31 15.52 -11.12
CA PRO A 62 -9.17 15.41 -12.29
C PRO A 62 -10.23 14.33 -12.09
N GLU A 63 -11.43 14.57 -12.61
CA GLU A 63 -12.54 13.62 -12.53
C GLU A 63 -12.20 12.29 -13.19
N THR A 64 -12.48 11.22 -12.46
CA THR A 64 -12.34 9.84 -12.92
C THR A 64 -13.54 9.41 -13.76
N LEU A 65 -13.42 8.33 -14.53
CA LEU A 65 -14.54 7.75 -15.29
C LEU A 65 -15.81 7.54 -14.43
N PRO A 66 -15.75 6.92 -13.22
CA PRO A 66 -16.95 6.75 -12.40
C PRO A 66 -17.59 8.06 -11.94
N GLU A 67 -16.84 9.15 -11.84
CA GLU A 67 -17.40 10.48 -11.56
C GLU A 67 -18.10 11.05 -12.80
N ARG A 68 -17.45 11.01 -13.97
CA ARG A 68 -17.98 11.57 -15.22
C ARG A 68 -19.22 10.84 -15.75
N ASP A 69 -19.27 9.52 -15.59
CA ASP A 69 -20.41 8.70 -16.02
C ASP A 69 -21.53 8.65 -14.97
N GLY A 70 -21.36 9.36 -13.84
CA GLY A 70 -22.36 9.48 -12.79
C GLY A 70 -22.56 8.23 -11.94
N TRP A 71 -21.67 7.23 -12.03
CA TRP A 71 -21.71 6.05 -11.16
C TRP A 71 -21.44 6.40 -9.71
N VAL A 72 -20.62 7.44 -9.50
CA VAL A 72 -20.31 8.01 -8.19
C VAL A 72 -20.63 9.49 -8.22
N SER A 73 -21.47 9.94 -7.29
CA SER A 73 -21.78 11.35 -7.12
C SER A 73 -20.58 12.11 -6.55
N SER A 74 -20.10 13.14 -7.26
CA SER A 74 -19.00 14.01 -6.82
C SER A 74 -19.29 14.73 -5.49
N ASP A 75 -20.57 14.98 -5.18
CA ASP A 75 -20.98 15.61 -3.93
C ASP A 75 -20.74 14.71 -2.70
N ALA A 76 -20.78 13.39 -2.89
CA ALA A 76 -20.50 12.42 -1.85
C ALA A 76 -18.99 12.22 -1.58
N LEU A 77 -18.12 12.87 -2.37
CA LEU A 77 -16.66 12.75 -2.25
C LEU A 77 -16.06 13.86 -1.37
N TYR A 78 -14.87 13.60 -0.84
CA TYR A 78 -14.20 14.47 0.12
C TYR A 78 -13.05 15.26 -0.50
N ASP A 79 -12.67 16.33 0.20
CA ASP A 79 -11.60 17.27 -0.12
C ASP A 79 -10.42 17.17 0.87
N PHE A 80 -10.21 16.01 1.49
CA PHE A 80 -9.11 15.84 2.42
C PHE A 80 -7.78 15.99 1.69
N HIS A 81 -6.84 16.66 2.35
CA HIS A 81 -5.50 16.89 1.84
C HIS A 81 -4.52 17.19 2.98
N GLY A 82 -3.23 17.12 2.68
CA GLY A 82 -2.16 17.39 3.62
C GLY A 82 -1.96 16.26 4.63
N ARG A 83 -1.34 16.59 5.77
CA ARG A 83 -0.93 15.61 6.79
C ARG A 83 -1.97 15.37 7.88
N ASN A 84 -2.99 16.22 7.97
CA ASN A 84 -3.99 16.15 9.02
C ASN A 84 -4.90 14.92 8.84
N ARG A 85 -4.98 14.07 9.86
CA ARG A 85 -5.84 12.88 9.87
C ARG A 85 -7.13 13.04 10.67
N LYS A 86 -7.34 14.18 11.35
CA LYS A 86 -8.54 14.41 12.16
C LYS A 86 -9.85 14.21 11.37
N PRO A 87 -9.99 14.71 10.12
CA PRO A 87 -11.21 14.50 9.34
C PRO A 87 -11.45 13.03 8.99
N GLN A 88 -10.39 12.28 8.65
CA GLN A 88 -10.49 10.84 8.36
C GLN A 88 -10.92 10.04 9.59
N ILE A 89 -10.39 10.39 10.77
CA ILE A 89 -10.77 9.74 12.03
C ILE A 89 -12.21 10.09 12.40
N ALA A 90 -12.64 11.33 12.18
CA ALA A 90 -14.03 11.73 12.38
C ALA A 90 -14.97 10.97 11.44
N LEU A 91 -14.59 10.83 10.17
CA LEU A 91 -15.34 10.05 9.17
C LEU A 91 -15.44 8.57 9.56
N ALA A 92 -14.33 7.96 9.99
CA ALA A 92 -14.32 6.59 10.47
C ALA A 92 -15.32 6.40 11.63
N LYS A 93 -15.29 7.31 12.62
CA LYS A 93 -16.24 7.30 13.74
C LYS A 93 -17.69 7.44 13.30
N SER A 94 -17.98 8.35 12.35
CA SER A 94 -19.36 8.52 11.85
C SER A 94 -19.87 7.30 11.08
N LEU A 95 -18.97 6.50 10.51
CA LEU A 95 -19.29 5.24 9.84
C LEU A 95 -19.36 4.05 10.80
N GLY A 96 -19.17 4.27 12.11
CA GLY A 96 -19.11 3.19 13.10
C GLY A 96 -17.87 2.32 12.98
N ILE A 97 -16.81 2.80 12.32
CA ILE A 97 -15.52 2.13 12.24
C ILE A 97 -14.73 2.53 13.48
N ASP A 98 -14.55 1.58 14.40
CA ASP A 98 -13.83 1.72 15.67
C ASP A 98 -12.45 1.06 15.63
N GLU A 99 -12.25 0.06 14.78
CA GLU A 99 -10.97 -0.56 14.48
C GLU A 99 -10.39 -0.11 13.14
N TRP A 100 -9.20 0.49 13.17
CA TRP A 100 -8.40 0.73 11.97
C TRP A 100 -6.92 0.53 12.25
N SER A 101 -6.19 0.04 11.25
CA SER A 101 -4.75 -0.14 11.38
C SER A 101 -4.07 1.20 11.60
N GLN A 102 -3.24 1.30 12.65
CA GLN A 102 -2.39 2.47 12.82
C GLN A 102 -1.44 2.58 11.61
N PRO A 103 -1.13 3.80 11.14
CA PRO A 103 -0.20 3.99 10.04
C PRO A 103 1.22 3.62 10.47
N ALA A 104 1.53 2.32 10.46
CA ALA A 104 2.87 1.83 10.71
C ALA A 104 3.77 2.24 9.53
N GLY A 105 4.66 3.20 9.78
CA GLY A 105 5.88 3.30 8.99
C GLY A 105 6.71 2.05 9.24
N GLY A 106 7.23 1.41 8.20
CA GLY A 106 8.19 0.31 8.33
C GLY A 106 7.66 -1.11 8.08
N CYS A 107 6.39 -1.31 7.76
CA CYS A 107 5.89 -2.68 7.47
C CYS A 107 6.36 -3.22 6.09
N CYS A 108 6.82 -2.35 5.19
CA CYS A 108 7.32 -2.73 3.87
C CYS A 108 8.85 -2.76 3.86
N PHE A 109 9.43 -3.97 3.90
CA PHE A 109 10.87 -4.23 3.90
C PHE A 109 11.45 -4.41 2.48
N LEU A 110 10.65 -4.17 1.43
CA LEU A 110 11.07 -4.43 0.05
C LEU A 110 12.32 -3.63 -0.34
N THR A 111 12.53 -2.46 0.29
CA THR A 111 13.71 -1.61 0.06
C THR A 111 14.65 -1.59 1.27
N ASP A 112 14.50 -2.51 2.21
CA ASP A 112 15.35 -2.57 3.40
C ASP A 112 16.58 -3.44 3.13
N GLU A 113 17.75 -2.82 3.08
CA GLU A 113 19.02 -3.51 2.84
C GLU A 113 19.34 -4.54 3.93
N SER A 114 18.99 -4.26 5.18
CA SER A 114 19.17 -5.21 6.29
C SER A 114 18.32 -6.44 6.08
N TYR A 115 17.07 -6.27 5.67
CA TYR A 115 16.18 -7.38 5.34
C TYR A 115 16.73 -8.25 4.20
N SER A 116 17.23 -7.63 3.13
CA SER A 116 17.86 -8.35 2.01
C SER A 116 19.05 -9.20 2.45
N LYS A 117 19.92 -8.68 3.34
CA LYS A 117 21.05 -9.45 3.91
C LYS A 117 20.58 -10.66 4.70
N LYS A 118 19.54 -10.50 5.52
CA LYS A 118 18.95 -11.59 6.32
C LYS A 118 18.31 -12.68 5.45
N LEU A 119 17.69 -12.29 4.34
CA LEU A 119 17.10 -13.21 3.37
C LEU A 119 18.18 -13.99 2.60
N GLN A 120 19.27 -13.32 2.19
CA GLN A 120 20.40 -13.99 1.57
C GLN A 120 21.04 -15.03 2.51
N ASP A 121 21.27 -14.68 3.78
CA ASP A 121 21.76 -15.63 4.79
C ASP A 121 20.85 -16.86 4.96
N LEU A 122 19.53 -16.68 4.87
CA LEU A 122 18.57 -17.79 4.94
C LEU A 122 18.76 -18.75 3.76
N TRP A 123 18.91 -18.21 2.54
CA TRP A 123 19.13 -19.01 1.34
C TRP A 123 20.48 -19.72 1.36
N ASP A 124 21.55 -19.02 1.71
CA ASP A 124 22.90 -19.58 1.74
C ASP A 124 22.99 -20.73 2.75
N ALA A 125 22.36 -20.59 3.92
CA ALA A 125 22.37 -21.62 4.95
C ALA A 125 21.51 -22.84 4.61
N ARG A 126 20.41 -22.67 3.84
CA ARG A 126 19.55 -23.78 3.42
C ARG A 126 20.03 -24.47 2.14
N GLY A 127 20.76 -23.76 1.28
CA GLY A 127 21.14 -24.24 -0.06
C GLY A 127 20.00 -24.25 -1.08
N GLU A 128 18.79 -23.89 -0.68
CA GLU A 128 17.62 -23.79 -1.54
C GLU A 128 16.71 -22.61 -1.14
N ARG A 129 15.92 -22.10 -2.09
CA ARG A 129 14.98 -20.98 -1.88
C ARG A 129 13.62 -21.43 -1.34
N ARG A 130 13.61 -22.46 -0.50
CA ARG A 130 12.40 -23.00 0.13
C ARG A 130 12.26 -22.48 1.55
N TYR A 131 11.17 -21.76 1.82
CA TYR A 131 10.87 -21.17 3.12
C TYR A 131 9.36 -20.93 3.28
N GLU A 132 8.92 -20.96 4.53
CA GLU A 132 7.53 -20.71 4.90
C GLU A 132 7.30 -19.23 5.19
N LEU A 133 6.03 -18.82 5.31
CA LEU A 133 5.69 -17.44 5.66
C LEU A 133 6.31 -17.04 7.01
N ASP A 134 6.33 -17.95 7.97
CA ASP A 134 6.90 -17.73 9.30
C ASP A 134 8.40 -17.46 9.27
N ASP A 135 9.15 -18.13 8.38
CA ASP A 135 10.57 -17.87 8.16
C ASP A 135 10.80 -16.42 7.73
N ILE A 136 9.98 -15.94 6.80
CA ILE A 136 10.01 -14.57 6.26
C ILE A 136 9.60 -13.55 7.32
N MET A 137 8.62 -13.87 8.15
CA MET A 137 8.20 -13.01 9.26
C MET A 137 9.29 -12.89 10.32
N LEU A 138 10.02 -13.97 10.63
CA LEU A 138 11.15 -13.96 11.55
C LEU A 138 12.29 -13.03 11.11
N LEU A 139 12.54 -12.87 9.79
CA LEU A 139 13.56 -11.95 9.29
C LEU A 139 13.32 -10.48 9.67
N LYS A 140 12.07 -10.14 10.02
CA LYS A 140 11.67 -8.79 10.44
C LYS A 140 12.05 -8.49 11.88
N VAL A 141 12.41 -9.50 12.67
CA VAL A 141 12.63 -9.38 14.11
C VAL A 141 14.11 -9.28 14.41
N GLY A 142 14.48 -8.32 15.28
CA GLY A 142 15.82 -8.24 15.87
C GLY A 142 16.99 -8.17 14.87
N ARG A 143 18.19 -8.40 15.40
CA ARG A 143 19.45 -8.54 14.68
C ARG A 143 19.77 -10.01 14.52
N HIS A 144 20.08 -10.42 13.30
CA HIS A 144 20.44 -11.80 12.98
C HIS A 144 21.95 -11.94 12.95
N ILE A 145 22.47 -12.95 13.65
CA ILE A 145 23.90 -13.31 13.68
C ILE A 145 23.99 -14.82 13.45
N ARG A 146 24.92 -15.26 12.60
CA ARG A 146 25.21 -16.68 12.39
C ARG A 146 26.66 -16.99 12.77
N PRO A 147 26.93 -17.32 14.05
CA PRO A 147 28.29 -17.63 14.49
C PRO A 147 28.86 -18.92 13.89
N ALA A 148 28.01 -19.88 13.51
CA ALA A 148 28.39 -21.13 12.86
C ALA A 148 27.31 -21.56 11.84
N SER A 149 27.66 -22.41 10.88
CA SER A 149 26.76 -22.80 9.78
C SER A 149 25.40 -23.33 10.26
N ASN A 150 25.40 -24.14 11.31
CA ASN A 150 24.22 -24.76 11.93
C ASN A 150 23.61 -23.94 13.08
N TYR A 151 24.09 -22.73 13.37
CA TYR A 151 23.66 -21.95 14.54
C TYR A 151 23.34 -20.51 14.18
N LYS A 152 22.06 -20.12 14.33
CA LYS A 152 21.57 -18.76 14.09
C LYS A 152 21.01 -18.17 15.38
N LEU A 153 21.47 -16.96 15.70
CA LEU A 153 21.02 -16.16 16.83
C LEU A 153 20.21 -14.95 16.31
N ILE A 154 19.08 -14.69 16.96
CA ILE A 154 18.27 -13.48 16.76
C ILE A 154 18.21 -12.77 18.10
N VAL A 155 18.67 -11.51 18.14
CA VAL A 155 18.75 -10.65 19.35
C VAL A 155 17.92 -9.39 19.18
#